data_AF-A0A8K1CQY8-F1
#
_entry.id   AF-A0A8K1CQY8-F1
#
_cell.length_a   1.000
_cell.length_b   1.000
_cell.length_c   1.000
_cell.angle_alpha   90.00
_cell.angle_beta   90.00
_cell.angle_gamma   90.00
#
_symmetry.space_group_name_H-M   'P 1'
#
loop_
_entity.id
_entity.type
_entity.pdbx_description
1 polymer ?
#
loop_
_entity_poly.entity_id
_entity_poly.type
_entity_poly.pdbx_seq_one_letter_code
_entity_poly.pdbx_strand_id
1 'polypeptide(L)'
;MWNVIANISTHRKESTIILTTHSMEECEALCTRVGIMVGGRLRCLGSVQHLKNRHGNGLMIEIKLDQAKTEEVEGRVSTCMGGSSSSVITPDQLRDACEKFGDASWFSKIDAKHATGYALAAVLERDGSIRPQLFGAWWMAEERYLGLNAFLQECFGNDKVQLVERQNDMCRYRLLGDQKSLKLSNVFRLVESGKQTHHIREYAVSQTTLEQIFNNFASQQNEEKGVARGLFK
;
A
#
# COMPACT_ATOMS: atom_id res chain seq x y z
N MET A 1 7.39 -31.68 16.63
CA MET A 1 8.23 -31.87 15.42
C MET A 1 9.17 -30.67 15.21
N TRP A 2 8.67 -29.42 15.14
CA TRP A 2 9.47 -28.18 15.05
C TRP A 2 10.61 -28.07 16.08
N ASN A 3 10.36 -28.39 17.34
CA ASN A 3 11.38 -28.35 18.41
C ASN A 3 12.55 -29.33 18.19
N VAL A 4 12.31 -30.47 17.50
CA VAL A 4 13.35 -31.47 17.23
C VAL A 4 14.26 -30.97 16.13
N ILE A 5 13.69 -30.43 15.05
CA ILE A 5 14.47 -29.87 13.93
C ILE A 5 15.24 -28.65 14.41
N ALA A 6 14.62 -27.76 15.19
CA ALA A 6 15.30 -26.61 15.78
C ALA A 6 16.44 -27.05 16.71
N ASN A 7 16.24 -28.01 17.61
CA ASN A 7 17.32 -28.48 18.49
C ASN A 7 18.50 -29.09 17.72
N ILE A 8 18.24 -29.80 16.62
CA ILE A 8 19.30 -30.41 15.81
C ILE A 8 20.02 -29.35 14.95
N SER A 9 19.27 -28.46 14.29
CA SER A 9 19.81 -27.51 13.32
C SER A 9 20.47 -26.28 13.97
N THR A 10 19.89 -25.72 15.04
CA THR A 10 20.39 -24.47 15.66
C THR A 10 21.27 -24.71 16.87
N HIS A 11 20.97 -25.72 17.70
CA HIS A 11 21.69 -25.93 18.97
C HIS A 11 22.87 -26.89 18.86
N ARG A 12 22.74 -27.99 18.10
CA ARG A 12 23.82 -28.98 17.97
C ARG A 12 24.78 -28.70 16.80
N LYS A 13 24.30 -28.16 15.67
CA LYS A 13 25.11 -27.87 14.44
C LYS A 13 25.93 -29.05 13.88
N GLU A 14 25.65 -30.29 14.31
CA GLU A 14 26.38 -31.51 13.92
C GLU A 14 25.82 -32.17 12.66
N SER A 15 24.76 -31.62 12.04
CA SER A 15 24.10 -32.24 10.89
C SER A 15 23.53 -31.19 9.93
N THR A 16 23.54 -31.50 8.63
CA THR A 16 22.91 -30.68 7.58
C THR A 16 21.51 -31.22 7.28
N ILE A 17 20.50 -30.38 7.42
CA ILE A 17 19.10 -30.71 7.14
C ILE A 17 18.65 -29.91 5.92
N ILE A 18 18.11 -30.59 4.91
CA ILE A 18 17.48 -29.95 3.76
C ILE A 18 15.97 -30.12 3.90
N LEU A 19 15.26 -29.01 3.99
CA LEU A 19 13.80 -28.97 3.99
C LEU A 19 13.34 -28.42 2.64
N THR A 20 12.28 -29.02 2.09
CA THR A 20 11.51 -28.42 1.00
C THR A 20 10.13 -28.10 1.56
N THR A 21 9.72 -26.84 1.48
CA THR A 21 8.41 -26.39 1.92
C THR A 21 7.92 -25.28 0.99
N HIS A 22 6.60 -25.15 0.90
CA HIS A 22 5.94 -24.04 0.22
C HIS A 22 5.62 -22.89 1.20
N SER A 23 5.76 -23.14 2.51
CA SER A 23 5.52 -22.13 3.53
C SER A 23 6.78 -21.31 3.78
N MET A 24 6.66 -20.01 3.55
CA MET A 24 7.75 -19.05 3.82
C MET A 24 7.95 -18.83 5.31
N GLU A 25 6.90 -18.92 6.11
CA GLU A 25 6.97 -18.81 7.58
C GLU A 25 7.81 -19.95 8.18
N GLU A 26 7.63 -21.17 7.69
CA GLU A 26 8.43 -22.34 8.11
C GLU A 26 9.91 -22.17 7.73
N CYS A 27 10.17 -21.65 6.53
CA CYS A 27 11.53 -21.36 6.06
C CYS A 27 12.21 -20.30 6.94
N GLU A 28 11.53 -19.20 7.23
CA GLU A 28 12.09 -18.12 8.05
C GLU A 28 12.33 -18.57 9.51
N ALA A 29 11.50 -19.47 10.04
CA ALA A 29 11.62 -19.94 11.42
C ALA A 29 12.73 -20.99 11.62
N LEU A 30 12.91 -21.92 10.68
CA LEU A 30 13.82 -23.06 10.86
C LEU A 30 15.13 -22.99 10.07
N CYS A 31 15.16 -22.29 8.94
CA CYS A 31 16.28 -22.37 8.01
C CYS A 31 17.29 -21.24 8.21
N THR A 32 18.58 -21.60 8.30
CA THR A 32 19.68 -20.62 8.33
C THR A 32 19.99 -20.04 6.94
N ARG A 33 19.70 -20.81 5.89
CA ARG A 33 19.80 -20.44 4.48
C ARG A 33 18.55 -20.91 3.76
N VAL A 34 18.01 -20.05 2.90
CA VAL A 34 16.87 -20.34 2.05
C VAL A 34 17.32 -20.31 0.60
N GLY A 35 16.85 -21.29 -0.18
CA GLY A 35 16.99 -21.32 -1.63
C GLY A 35 15.62 -21.25 -2.27
N ILE A 36 15.44 -20.39 -3.28
CA ILE A 36 14.19 -20.29 -4.04
C ILE A 36 14.38 -20.96 -5.39
N MET A 37 13.53 -21.94 -5.70
CA MET A 37 13.50 -22.65 -6.98
C MET A 37 12.25 -22.25 -7.77
N VAL A 38 12.42 -21.90 -9.04
CA VAL A 38 11.32 -21.56 -9.97
C VAL A 38 11.66 -22.11 -11.35
N GLY A 39 10.70 -22.80 -12.00
CA GLY A 39 10.89 -23.41 -13.32
C GLY A 39 12.05 -24.41 -13.36
N GLY A 40 12.10 -25.32 -12.39
CA GLY A 40 13.14 -26.35 -12.28
C GLY A 40 14.57 -25.84 -12.02
N ARG A 41 14.75 -24.54 -11.78
CA ARG A 41 16.07 -23.91 -11.58
C ARG A 41 16.14 -23.17 -10.25
N LEU A 42 17.27 -23.32 -9.55
CA LEU A 42 17.56 -22.55 -8.34
C LEU A 42 17.84 -21.08 -8.72
N ARG A 43 16.97 -20.16 -8.32
CA ARG A 43 17.03 -18.74 -8.66
C ARG A 43 17.94 -17.94 -7.74
N CYS A 44 17.86 -18.21 -6.43
CA CYS A 44 18.69 -17.56 -5.43
C CYS A 44 18.91 -18.48 -4.22
N LEU A 45 19.97 -18.20 -3.46
CA LEU A 45 20.36 -18.92 -2.25
C LEU A 45 21.07 -17.96 -1.29
N GLY A 46 20.63 -17.90 -0.03
CA GLY A 46 21.24 -17.02 0.96
C GLY A 46 20.49 -17.03 2.29
N SER A 47 20.93 -16.21 3.25
CA SER A 47 20.10 -15.95 4.43
C SER A 47 18.86 -15.13 4.04
N VAL A 48 17.81 -15.17 4.87
CA VAL A 48 16.59 -14.37 4.65
C VAL A 48 16.93 -12.89 4.46
N GLN A 49 17.80 -12.33 5.29
CA GLN A 49 18.23 -10.94 5.17
C GLN A 49 19.01 -10.67 3.88
N HIS A 50 19.86 -11.60 3.44
CA HIS A 50 20.58 -11.47 2.17
C HIS A 50 19.61 -11.43 0.99
N LEU A 51 18.62 -12.33 0.98
CA LEU A 51 17.60 -12.37 -0.06
C LEU A 51 16.74 -11.10 -0.05
N LYS A 52 16.29 -10.61 1.12
CA LYS A 52 15.58 -9.34 1.27
C LYS A 52 16.41 -8.15 0.81
N ASN A 53 17.70 -8.12 1.10
CA ASN A 53 18.57 -7.04 0.65
C ASN A 53 18.88 -7.10 -0.87
N ARG A 54 19.02 -8.29 -1.44
CA ARG A 54 19.39 -8.49 -2.85
C ARG A 54 18.22 -8.41 -3.81
N HIS A 55 17.05 -8.87 -3.37
CA HIS A 55 15.85 -9.04 -4.19
C HIS A 55 14.62 -8.29 -3.66
N GLY A 56 14.69 -7.75 -2.44
CA GLY A 56 13.66 -6.84 -1.93
C GLY A 56 13.79 -5.49 -2.61
N ASN A 57 12.79 -5.15 -3.43
CA ASN A 57 12.73 -3.88 -4.12
C ASN A 57 11.98 -2.85 -3.26
N GLY A 58 12.60 -2.48 -2.14
CA GLY A 58 12.17 -1.35 -1.32
C GLY A 58 11.34 -1.67 -0.08
N LEU A 59 10.67 -0.63 0.41
CA LEU A 59 9.86 -0.65 1.64
C LEU A 59 8.39 -0.45 1.31
N MET A 60 7.53 -1.09 2.07
CA MET A 60 6.09 -0.88 2.03
C MET A 60 5.72 0.05 3.19
N ILE A 61 5.02 1.14 2.89
CA ILE A 61 4.44 2.03 3.90
C ILE A 61 2.94 1.93 3.80
N GLU A 62 2.32 1.63 4.92
CA GLU A 62 0.88 1.70 5.11
C GLU A 62 0.57 2.92 5.96
N ILE A 63 -0.32 3.78 5.48
CA ILE A 63 -0.69 5.03 6.15
C ILE A 63 -2.21 5.09 6.22
N LYS A 64 -2.72 5.45 7.40
CA LYS A 64 -4.13 5.76 7.58
C LYS A 64 -4.28 7.22 7.97
N LEU A 65 -5.17 7.89 7.26
CA LEU A 65 -5.48 9.30 7.48
C LEU A 65 -6.59 9.45 8.52
N ASP A 66 -6.59 10.57 9.24
CA ASP A 66 -7.71 10.94 10.08
C ASP A 66 -8.93 11.26 9.22
N GLN A 67 -10.09 10.78 9.66
CA GLN A 67 -11.37 11.16 9.09
C GLN A 67 -11.70 12.61 9.48
N ALA A 68 -12.36 13.35 8.58
CA ALA A 68 -12.79 14.70 8.89
C ALA A 68 -13.86 14.67 9.99
N LYS A 69 -13.70 15.50 11.02
CA LYS A 69 -14.70 15.62 12.10
C LYS A 69 -15.96 16.28 11.55
N THR A 70 -17.13 15.89 12.06
CA THR A 70 -18.42 16.46 11.61
C THR A 70 -18.44 17.99 11.69
N GLU A 71 -17.89 18.58 12.75
CA GLU A 71 -17.79 20.03 12.94
C GLU A 71 -16.93 20.71 11.87
N GLU A 72 -15.83 20.09 11.46
CA GLU A 72 -14.94 20.59 10.41
C GLU A 72 -15.63 20.53 9.04
N VAL A 73 -16.37 19.44 8.79
CA VAL A 73 -17.17 19.26 7.57
C VAL A 73 -18.25 20.33 7.49
N GLU A 74 -19.00 20.54 8.57
CA GLU A 74 -20.06 21.54 8.64
C GLU A 74 -19.51 22.96 8.45
N GLY A 75 -18.37 23.28 9.07
CA GLY A 75 -17.66 24.53 8.87
C GLY A 75 -17.27 24.77 7.41
N ARG A 76 -16.63 23.77 6.77
CA ARG A 76 -16.21 23.82 5.36
C ARG A 76 -17.42 23.98 4.42
N VAL A 77 -18.45 23.18 4.62
CA VAL A 77 -19.70 23.19 3.84
C VAL A 77 -20.41 24.54 3.97
N SER A 78 -20.51 25.08 5.18
CA SER A 78 -21.17 26.38 5.42
C SER A 78 -20.44 27.54 4.73
N THR A 79 -19.11 27.47 4.67
CA THR A 79 -18.27 28.49 4.04
C THR A 79 -18.37 28.43 2.52
N CYS A 80 -18.33 27.23 1.92
CA CYS A 80 -18.33 27.06 0.47
C CYS A 80 -19.72 27.14 -0.16
N MET A 81 -20.77 26.65 0.50
CA MET A 81 -22.12 26.53 -0.10
C MET A 81 -23.16 27.47 0.51
N GLY A 82 -22.80 28.25 1.53
CA GLY A 82 -23.72 29.10 2.29
C GLY A 82 -24.59 28.25 3.21
N GLY A 83 -24.80 28.71 4.46
CA GLY A 83 -25.34 27.94 5.60
C GLY A 83 -26.78 27.39 5.51
N SER A 84 -27.30 27.06 4.33
CA SER A 84 -28.57 26.33 4.19
C SER A 84 -28.33 24.83 4.37
N SER A 85 -28.57 24.33 5.58
CA SER A 85 -28.40 22.93 5.99
C SER A 85 -29.29 21.91 5.25
N SER A 86 -30.16 22.35 4.33
CA SER A 86 -31.13 21.50 3.63
C SER A 86 -31.02 21.54 2.09
N SER A 87 -30.03 22.21 1.50
CA SER A 87 -29.82 22.13 0.05
C SER A 87 -29.17 20.80 -0.29
N VAL A 88 -29.80 20.00 -1.14
CA VAL A 88 -29.20 18.77 -1.66
C VAL A 88 -28.45 19.10 -2.95
N ILE A 89 -27.30 18.48 -3.18
CA ILE A 89 -26.52 18.66 -4.40
C ILE A 89 -27.06 17.73 -5.47
N THR A 90 -27.63 18.33 -6.53
CA THR A 90 -28.11 17.61 -7.72
C THR A 90 -26.99 17.44 -8.75
N PRO A 91 -27.11 16.52 -9.73
CA PRO A 91 -26.07 16.30 -10.75
C PRO A 91 -25.66 17.58 -11.49
N ASP A 92 -26.63 18.44 -11.81
CA ASP A 92 -26.40 19.71 -12.51
C ASP A 92 -25.60 20.71 -11.66
N GLN A 93 -25.73 20.63 -10.33
CA GLN A 93 -25.05 21.50 -9.38
C GLN A 93 -23.70 20.96 -8.91
N LEU A 94 -23.33 19.73 -9.27
CA LEU A 94 -22.08 19.12 -8.80
C LEU A 94 -20.85 19.87 -9.30
N ARG A 95 -20.86 20.33 -10.56
CA ARG A 95 -19.74 21.10 -11.13
C ARG A 95 -19.54 22.41 -10.36
N ASP A 96 -20.62 23.13 -10.10
CA ASP A 96 -20.60 24.39 -9.34
C ASP A 96 -20.18 24.15 -7.89
N ALA A 97 -20.60 23.03 -7.29
CA ALA A 97 -20.16 22.62 -5.96
C ALA A 97 -18.64 22.34 -5.94
N CYS A 98 -18.12 21.62 -6.93
CA CYS A 98 -16.68 21.40 -7.06
C CYS A 98 -15.90 22.72 -7.26
N GLU A 99 -16.42 23.66 -8.03
CA GLU A 99 -15.81 24.98 -8.23
C GLU A 99 -15.78 25.79 -6.92
N LYS A 100 -16.86 25.79 -6.15
CA LYS A 100 -16.93 26.47 -4.84
C LYS A 100 -15.97 25.90 -3.80
N PHE A 101 -15.64 24.62 -3.91
CA PHE A 101 -14.65 23.97 -3.05
C PHE A 101 -13.21 24.11 -3.57
N GLY A 102 -13.02 24.61 -4.80
CA GLY A 102 -11.73 25.08 -5.31
C GLY A 102 -11.29 24.48 -6.64
N ASP A 103 -11.90 23.39 -7.11
CA ASP A 103 -11.47 22.73 -8.35
C ASP A 103 -12.63 22.01 -9.08
N ALA A 104 -13.11 22.62 -10.16
CA ALA A 104 -14.18 22.06 -10.99
C ALA A 104 -13.81 20.72 -11.66
N SER A 105 -12.52 20.39 -11.80
CA SER A 105 -12.08 19.13 -12.42
C SER A 105 -12.41 17.90 -11.58
N TRP A 106 -12.62 18.06 -10.27
CA TRP A 106 -12.93 16.97 -9.36
C TRP A 106 -14.29 16.34 -9.60
N PHE A 107 -15.16 17.00 -10.36
CA PHE A 107 -16.37 16.39 -10.90
C PHE A 107 -16.06 15.06 -11.61
N SER A 108 -14.96 14.99 -12.36
CA SER A 108 -14.53 13.76 -13.05
C SER A 108 -14.11 12.62 -12.13
N LYS A 109 -13.79 12.92 -10.86
CA LYS A 109 -13.44 11.92 -9.84
C LYS A 109 -14.67 11.26 -9.23
N ILE A 110 -15.86 11.82 -9.41
CA ILE A 110 -17.13 11.23 -8.95
C ILE A 110 -17.57 10.23 -10.02
N ASP A 111 -16.87 9.10 -10.05
CA ASP A 111 -17.11 8.01 -10.99
C ASP A 111 -17.09 6.67 -10.25
N ALA A 112 -17.84 5.70 -10.75
CA ALA A 112 -17.94 4.35 -10.20
C ALA A 112 -16.57 3.61 -10.17
N LYS A 113 -15.63 4.04 -11.01
CA LYS A 113 -14.27 3.46 -11.08
C LYS A 113 -13.25 4.17 -10.19
N HIS A 114 -13.60 5.31 -9.59
CA HIS A 114 -12.69 6.07 -8.75
C HIS A 114 -12.58 5.47 -7.34
N ALA A 115 -11.37 5.44 -6.77
CA ALA A 115 -11.08 4.76 -5.49
C ALA A 115 -11.95 5.22 -4.31
N THR A 116 -12.32 6.50 -4.26
CA THR A 116 -13.18 7.09 -3.22
C THR A 116 -14.47 7.69 -3.78
N GLY A 117 -14.48 8.00 -5.08
CA GLY A 117 -15.57 8.71 -5.72
C GLY A 117 -16.77 7.82 -6.04
N TYR A 118 -16.55 6.50 -6.11
CA TYR A 118 -17.60 5.51 -6.32
C TYR A 118 -18.72 5.62 -5.28
N ALA A 119 -18.38 5.97 -4.03
CA ALA A 119 -19.35 6.10 -2.95
C ALA A 119 -20.33 7.25 -3.19
N LEU A 120 -19.84 8.38 -3.71
CA LEU A 120 -20.68 9.51 -4.10
C LEU A 120 -21.48 9.20 -5.36
N ALA A 121 -20.86 8.58 -6.37
CA ALA A 121 -21.54 8.19 -7.61
C ALA A 121 -22.71 7.23 -7.32
N ALA A 122 -22.50 6.22 -6.47
CA ALA A 122 -23.55 5.27 -6.08
C ALA A 122 -24.71 5.94 -5.34
N VAL A 123 -24.44 6.94 -4.49
CA VAL A 123 -25.50 7.71 -3.81
C VAL A 123 -26.26 8.58 -4.80
N LEU A 124 -25.57 9.19 -5.77
CA LEU A 124 -26.19 9.99 -6.81
C LEU A 124 -27.11 9.15 -7.71
N GLU A 125 -26.67 7.94 -8.08
CA GLU A 125 -27.48 7.02 -8.89
C GLU A 125 -28.72 6.52 -8.12
N ARG A 126 -28.60 6.27 -6.82
CA ARG A 126 -29.68 5.74 -5.98
C ARG A 126 -30.70 6.81 -5.58
N ASP A 127 -30.23 7.95 -5.08
CA ASP A 127 -31.06 8.96 -4.41
C ASP A 127 -31.27 10.21 -5.30
N GLY A 128 -30.65 10.25 -6.48
CA GLY A 128 -30.69 11.39 -7.42
C GLY A 128 -30.00 12.66 -6.91
N SER A 129 -29.39 12.60 -5.71
CA SER A 129 -28.93 13.77 -4.99
C SER A 129 -27.93 13.41 -3.88
N ILE A 130 -26.98 14.30 -3.58
CA ILE A 130 -25.93 14.10 -2.57
C ILE A 130 -26.09 15.13 -1.44
N ARG A 131 -26.02 14.65 -0.19
CA ARG A 131 -25.97 15.54 0.97
C ARG A 131 -24.66 16.36 1.01
N PRO A 132 -24.73 17.69 1.23
CA PRO A 132 -23.56 18.55 1.37
C PRO A 132 -22.47 18.03 2.31
N GLN A 133 -22.87 17.43 3.43
CA GLN A 133 -21.95 16.91 4.44
C GLN A 133 -21.17 15.70 3.90
N LEU A 134 -21.83 14.84 3.13
CA LEU A 134 -21.17 13.69 2.51
C LEU A 134 -20.17 14.14 1.44
N PHE A 135 -20.57 15.10 0.61
CA PHE A 135 -19.69 15.70 -0.40
C PHE A 135 -18.48 16.40 0.25
N GLY A 136 -18.70 17.20 1.29
CA GLY A 136 -17.63 17.90 2.01
C GLY A 136 -16.67 16.95 2.73
N ALA A 137 -17.19 15.88 3.34
CA ALA A 137 -16.35 14.85 3.96
C ALA A 137 -15.48 14.13 2.93
N TRP A 138 -16.04 13.77 1.78
CA TRP A 138 -15.28 13.19 0.66
C TRP A 138 -14.24 14.17 0.14
N TRP A 139 -14.61 15.43 -0.08
CA TRP A 139 -13.70 16.46 -0.59
C TRP A 139 -12.48 16.61 0.30
N MET A 140 -12.68 16.78 1.61
CA MET A 140 -11.57 16.91 2.56
C MET A 140 -10.71 15.64 2.64
N ALA A 141 -11.31 14.45 2.54
CA ALA A 141 -10.55 13.20 2.51
C ALA A 141 -9.65 13.14 1.26
N GLU A 142 -10.15 13.58 0.10
CA GLU A 142 -9.40 13.64 -1.14
C GLU A 142 -8.30 14.71 -1.11
N GLU A 143 -8.55 15.88 -0.52
CA GLU A 143 -7.52 16.92 -0.30
C GLU A 143 -6.39 16.41 0.59
N ARG A 144 -6.73 15.74 1.71
CA ARG A 144 -5.75 15.15 2.63
C ARG A 144 -4.91 14.09 1.92
N TYR A 145 -5.52 13.25 1.09
CA TYR A 145 -4.81 12.27 0.29
C TYR A 145 -3.83 12.92 -0.70
N LEU A 146 -4.27 13.94 -1.45
CA LEU A 146 -3.40 14.62 -2.40
C LEU A 146 -2.23 15.31 -1.69
N GLY A 147 -2.49 15.93 -0.54
CA GLY A 147 -1.46 16.51 0.31
C GLY A 147 -0.45 15.47 0.81
N LEU A 148 -0.93 14.31 1.29
CA LEU A 148 -0.07 13.20 1.69
C LEU A 148 0.77 12.67 0.52
N ASN A 149 0.14 12.46 -0.64
CA ASN A 149 0.83 11.93 -1.81
C ASN A 149 1.93 12.90 -2.29
N ALA A 150 1.63 14.20 -2.36
CA ALA A 150 2.61 15.23 -2.69
C ALA A 150 3.76 15.28 -1.68
N PHE A 151 3.45 15.20 -0.39
CA PHE A 151 4.46 15.16 0.68
C PHE A 151 5.41 13.97 0.57
N LEU A 152 4.87 12.76 0.33
CA LEU A 152 5.71 11.58 0.15
C LEU A 152 6.58 11.69 -1.11
N GLN A 153 6.00 12.19 -2.20
CA GLN A 153 6.70 12.44 -3.45
C GLN A 153 7.84 13.47 -3.28
N GLU A 154 7.63 14.54 -2.51
CA GLU A 154 8.66 15.51 -2.16
C GLU A 154 9.76 14.89 -1.29
N CYS A 155 9.39 14.10 -0.28
CA CYS A 155 10.33 13.49 0.66
C CYS A 155 11.22 12.41 0.03
N PHE A 156 10.66 11.59 -0.86
CA PHE A 156 11.33 10.39 -1.39
C PHE A 156 11.63 10.45 -2.89
N GLY A 157 11.02 11.39 -3.63
CA GLY A 157 11.11 11.54 -5.07
C GLY A 157 9.97 10.86 -5.83
N ASN A 158 9.44 11.52 -6.86
CA ASN A 158 8.24 11.08 -7.60
C ASN A 158 8.37 9.67 -8.18
N ASP A 159 9.52 9.33 -8.77
CA ASP A 159 9.74 8.01 -9.40
C ASP A 159 9.90 6.87 -8.39
N LYS A 160 10.10 7.22 -7.11
CA LYS A 160 10.37 6.28 -6.02
C LYS A 160 9.16 5.97 -5.17
N VAL A 161 8.07 6.72 -5.31
CA VAL A 161 6.84 6.52 -4.55
C VAL A 161 5.77 5.94 -5.46
N GLN A 162 5.42 4.67 -5.27
CA GLN A 162 4.37 4.01 -6.04
C GLN A 162 3.18 3.74 -5.13
N LEU A 163 2.00 4.27 -5.49
CA LEU A 163 0.76 3.87 -4.84
C LEU A 163 0.44 2.42 -5.26
N VAL A 164 0.39 1.52 -4.28
CA VAL A 164 0.02 0.12 -4.51
C VAL A 164 -1.48 -0.07 -4.31
N GLU A 165 -2.03 0.56 -3.28
CA GLU A 165 -3.42 0.37 -2.89
C GLU A 165 -3.95 1.63 -2.22
N ARG A 166 -5.21 1.96 -2.52
CA ARG A 166 -5.95 3.04 -1.88
C ARG A 166 -7.37 2.60 -1.63
N GLN A 167 -7.78 2.59 -0.37
CA GLN A 167 -9.13 2.23 0.04
C GLN A 167 -9.54 3.12 1.22
N ASN A 168 -10.59 3.92 1.02
CA ASN A 168 -11.12 4.84 2.03
C ASN A 168 -10.02 5.77 2.61
N ASP A 169 -9.73 5.64 3.90
CA ASP A 169 -8.72 6.38 4.67
C ASP A 169 -7.35 5.71 4.67
N MET A 170 -7.22 4.49 4.14
CA MET A 170 -5.99 3.73 4.10
C MET A 170 -5.31 3.83 2.72
N CYS A 171 -4.02 4.10 2.73
CA CYS A 171 -3.16 4.13 1.56
C CYS A 171 -1.92 3.26 1.79
N ARG A 172 -1.58 2.44 0.80
CA ARG A 172 -0.37 1.63 0.81
C ARG A 172 0.54 2.06 -0.33
N TYR A 173 1.76 2.45 0.03
CA TYR A 173 2.81 2.89 -0.87
C TYR A 173 3.96 1.90 -0.88
N ARG A 174 4.56 1.73 -2.05
CA ARG A 174 5.87 1.08 -2.23
C ARG A 174 6.90 2.15 -2.49
N LEU A 175 7.88 2.23 -1.61
CA LEU A 175 9.05 3.08 -1.76
C LEU A 175 10.20 2.32 -2.40
N LEU A 176 10.68 2.80 -3.54
CA LEU A 176 11.83 2.26 -4.26
C LEU A 176 13.09 3.09 -3.97
N GLY A 177 14.25 2.44 -3.87
CA GLY A 177 15.50 3.16 -3.67
C GLY A 177 16.61 2.31 -3.07
N ASP A 178 17.80 2.89 -3.04
CA ASP A 178 19.00 2.24 -2.51
C ASP A 178 18.99 2.19 -0.98
N GLN A 179 19.74 1.24 -0.41
CA GLN A 179 19.88 1.02 1.03
C GLN A 179 20.29 2.27 1.83
N LYS A 180 20.96 3.26 1.20
CA LYS A 180 21.29 4.53 1.86
C LYS A 180 20.08 5.47 1.99
N SER A 181 19.21 5.49 0.97
CA SER A 181 18.03 6.37 0.93
C SER A 181 16.85 5.82 1.74
N LEU A 182 16.64 4.50 1.68
CA LEU A 182 15.56 3.79 2.38
C LEU A 182 15.99 3.21 3.73
N LYS A 183 16.90 3.89 4.43
CA LYS A 183 17.15 3.54 5.84
C LYS A 183 15.85 3.73 6.62
N LEU A 184 15.43 2.71 7.36
CA LEU A 184 14.21 2.76 8.17
C LEU A 184 14.17 4.03 9.04
N SER A 185 15.29 4.39 9.69
CA SER A 185 15.37 5.61 10.50
C SER A 185 15.09 6.90 9.72
N ASN A 186 15.49 6.97 8.45
CA ASN A 186 15.18 8.12 7.58
C ASN A 186 13.70 8.16 7.24
N VAL A 187 13.12 7.01 6.89
CA VAL A 187 11.70 6.89 6.56
C VAL A 187 10.83 7.27 7.75
N PHE A 188 11.10 6.69 8.93
CA PHE A 188 10.38 7.02 10.16
C PHE A 188 10.48 8.51 10.49
N ARG A 189 11.68 9.11 10.41
CA ARG A 189 11.87 10.54 10.67
C ARG A 189 11.06 11.41 9.70
N LEU A 190 11.09 11.11 8.40
CA LEU A 190 10.37 11.89 7.40
C LEU A 190 8.86 11.78 7.61
N VAL A 191 8.31 10.57 7.71
CA VAL A 191 6.86 10.37 7.90
C VAL A 191 6.38 10.99 9.22
N GLU A 192 7.15 10.84 10.30
CA GLU A 192 6.80 11.44 11.60
C GLU A 192 6.80 12.98 11.54
N SER A 193 7.73 13.58 10.80
CA SER A 193 7.77 15.05 10.64
C SER A 193 6.54 15.64 9.94
N GLY A 194 5.89 14.87 9.07
CA GLY A 194 4.66 15.27 8.37
C GLY A 194 3.36 14.82 9.05
N LYS A 195 3.44 14.07 10.16
CA LYS A 195 2.28 13.36 10.73
C LYS A 195 1.11 14.28 11.09
N GLN A 196 1.40 15.39 11.78
CA GLN A 196 0.37 16.35 12.18
C GLN A 196 -0.16 17.15 10.98
N THR A 197 0.75 17.65 10.14
CA THR A 197 0.42 18.49 8.98
C THR A 197 -0.42 17.76 7.93
N HIS A 198 -0.17 16.47 7.73
CA HIS A 198 -0.86 15.66 6.72
C HIS A 198 -1.94 14.75 7.32
N HIS A 199 -2.37 14.99 8.56
CA HIS A 199 -3.45 14.24 9.21
C HIS A 199 -3.23 12.73 9.22
N ILE A 200 -1.99 12.29 9.45
CA ILE A 200 -1.66 10.87 9.53
C ILE A 200 -2.01 10.36 10.94
N ARG A 201 -3.01 9.48 11.02
CA ARG A 201 -3.44 8.85 12.26
C ARG A 201 -2.46 7.78 12.72
N GLU A 202 -2.20 6.85 11.82
CA GLU A 202 -1.32 5.70 12.05
C GLU A 202 -0.55 5.37 10.77
N TYR A 203 0.65 4.83 10.95
CA TYR A 203 1.44 4.32 9.84
C TYR A 203 2.27 3.12 10.27
N ALA A 204 2.57 2.24 9.31
CA ALA A 204 3.44 1.10 9.48
C ALA A 204 4.43 1.05 8.30
N VAL A 205 5.69 0.71 8.61
CA VAL A 205 6.73 0.50 7.59
C VAL A 205 7.19 -0.94 7.68
N SER A 206 7.11 -1.66 6.56
CA SER A 206 7.53 -3.06 6.46
C SER A 206 8.52 -3.23 5.31
N GLN A 207 9.44 -4.18 5.47
CA GLN A 207 10.30 -4.62 4.38
C GLN A 207 9.54 -5.60 3.49
N THR A 208 9.99 -5.72 2.23
CA THR A 208 9.50 -6.76 1.33
C THR A 208 9.65 -8.13 2.01
N THR A 209 8.56 -8.91 2.06
CA THR A 209 8.57 -10.23 2.69
C THR A 209 9.26 -11.26 1.81
N LEU A 210 9.73 -12.37 2.40
CA LEU A 210 10.31 -13.46 1.61
C LEU A 210 9.28 -14.06 0.64
N GLU A 211 8.02 -14.09 1.05
CA GLU A 211 6.89 -14.49 0.20
C GLU A 211 6.70 -13.56 -0.99
N GLN A 212 6.79 -12.24 -0.82
CA GLN A 212 6.72 -11.30 -1.93
C GLN A 212 7.90 -11.48 -2.91
N ILE A 213 9.10 -11.77 -2.41
CA ILE A 213 10.26 -12.08 -3.25
C ILE A 213 10.03 -13.38 -4.03
N PHE A 214 9.49 -14.41 -3.37
CA PHE A 214 9.11 -15.66 -4.02
C PHE A 214 8.08 -15.45 -5.12
N ASN A 215 6.98 -14.75 -4.82
CA ASN A 215 5.90 -14.46 -5.77
C ASN A 215 6.41 -13.64 -6.97
N ASN A 216 7.35 -12.72 -6.75
CA ASN A 216 8.01 -12.00 -7.84
C ASN A 216 8.76 -12.96 -8.77
N PHE A 217 9.57 -13.88 -8.23
CA PHE A 217 10.24 -14.89 -9.06
C PHE A 217 9.27 -15.83 -9.76
N ALA A 218 8.21 -16.27 -9.09
CA ALA A 218 7.19 -17.14 -9.65
C ALA A 218 6.45 -16.46 -10.82
N SER A 219 6.15 -15.16 -10.70
CA SER A 219 5.50 -14.39 -11.76
C SER A 219 6.35 -14.21 -13.03
N GLN A 220 7.68 -14.36 -12.92
CA GLN A 220 8.60 -14.31 -14.06
C GLN A 220 8.75 -15.68 -14.77
N GLN A 221 8.04 -16.70 -14.29
CA GLN A 221 8.03 -18.00 -14.93
C GLN A 221 7.25 -17.90 -16.25
N ASN A 222 7.97 -17.80 -17.36
CA ASN A 222 7.41 -18.20 -18.64
C ASN A 222 7.03 -19.67 -18.51
N GLU A 223 5.77 -20.03 -18.81
CA GLU A 223 5.30 -21.42 -18.82
C GLU A 223 6.38 -22.33 -19.41
N GLU A 224 6.74 -23.39 -18.67
CA GLU A 224 7.71 -24.37 -19.13
C GLU A 224 7.17 -25.07 -20.39
N LYS A 225 7.49 -24.53 -21.58
CA LYS A 225 7.31 -25.22 -22.87
C LYS A 225 8.40 -26.26 -23.12
N GLY A 226 9.19 -26.62 -22.10
CA GLY A 226 10.32 -27.53 -22.21
C GLY A 226 9.98 -28.89 -21.61
N VAL A 227 10.12 -29.95 -22.41
CA VAL A 227 9.99 -31.34 -21.96
C VAL A 227 11.01 -31.62 -20.84
N ALA A 228 10.53 -32.06 -19.68
CA ALA A 228 11.37 -32.54 -18.59
C ALA A 228 12.17 -33.76 -19.08
N ARG A 229 13.43 -33.57 -19.44
CA ARG A 229 14.34 -34.69 -19.71
C ARG A 229 14.71 -35.32 -18.38
N GLY A 230 13.96 -36.37 -18.02
CA GLY A 230 14.23 -37.19 -16.84
C GLY A 230 15.66 -37.76 -16.86
N LEU A 231 16.18 -38.00 -15.65
CA LEU A 231 17.42 -38.72 -15.42
C LEU A 231 17.35 -40.08 -16.14
N PHE A 232 18.18 -40.24 -17.17
CA PHE A 232 18.39 -41.54 -17.79
C PHE A 232 18.94 -42.50 -16.73
N LYS A 233 18.25 -43.63 -16.55
CA LYS A 233 18.68 -44.74 -15.71
C LYS A 233 19.98 -45.36 -16.22
#